data_AF-Q00WD4-F1
#
_entry.id   AF-Q00WD4-F1
#
_cell.length_a   1.000
_cell.length_b   1.000
_cell.length_c   1.000
_cell.angle_alpha   90.00
_cell.angle_beta   90.00
_cell.angle_gamma   90.00
#
_symmetry.space_group_name_H-M   'P 1'
#
loop_
_entity.id
_entity.type
_entity.pdbx_description
1 polymer ?
#
loop_
_entity_poly.entity_id
_entity_poly.type
_entity_poly.pdbx_seq_one_letter_code
_entity_poly.pdbx_strand_id
1 'polypeptide(L)'
;MRASFAPKTIATPPKVARTLGLERARVESAVSDKKGHVITSIALATAFALSGAPAHAELNRAEANRGGEFNRGSAKQFGGYDLVKVDIAKEYGKDLRLSNFTGADMRFAKLRGANLRGAYMMKMVAPEVDFTGADMSDALMDRSVLVGANFTDAVLNRVVLTSSDMKDAIIENADFTDALLDPKTQQALCKTASGKNPETGVATRVSLGCSGGRARVSSPSRYMTDDEAEKPKAEFDSSRFSMYSSQ
;
A
#
# COMPACT_ATOMS: atom_id res chain seq x y z
N MET A 1 -6.73 -41.27 -0.81
CA MET A 1 -5.63 -40.61 -1.55
C MET A 1 -5.48 -39.20 -0.99
N ARG A 2 -4.42 -38.94 -0.20
CA ARG A 2 -4.12 -37.61 0.36
C ARG A 2 -3.37 -36.79 -0.70
N ALA A 3 -3.98 -35.72 -1.21
CA ALA A 3 -3.27 -34.75 -2.02
C ALA A 3 -2.51 -33.80 -1.09
N SER A 4 -1.18 -33.93 -1.10
CA SER A 4 -0.26 -33.00 -0.43
C SER A 4 -0.21 -31.70 -1.22
N PHE A 5 -0.70 -30.61 -0.63
CA PHE A 5 -0.50 -29.26 -1.15
C PHE A 5 0.82 -28.72 -0.62
N ALA A 6 1.84 -28.68 -1.47
CA ALA A 6 3.08 -27.96 -1.20
C ALA A 6 2.83 -26.45 -1.32
N PRO A 7 3.30 -25.61 -0.39
CA PRO A 7 3.20 -24.16 -0.52
C PRO A 7 4.14 -23.68 -1.64
N LYS A 8 3.59 -22.96 -2.62
CA LYS A 8 4.36 -22.23 -3.63
C LYS A 8 5.09 -21.08 -2.94
N THR A 9 6.41 -21.13 -2.89
CA THR A 9 7.26 -20.00 -2.48
C THR A 9 7.19 -18.92 -3.55
N ILE A 10 6.54 -17.80 -3.23
CA ILE A 10 6.51 -16.58 -4.05
C ILE A 10 7.77 -15.75 -3.75
N ALA A 11 8.27 -15.07 -4.77
CA ALA A 11 9.59 -14.45 -4.82
C ALA A 11 9.87 -13.46 -3.67
N THR A 12 11.05 -13.58 -3.09
CA THR A 12 11.63 -12.59 -2.17
C THR A 12 12.20 -11.41 -2.97
N PRO A 13 11.94 -10.16 -2.59
CA PRO A 13 12.46 -8.99 -3.30
C PRO A 13 13.98 -8.84 -3.11
N PRO A 14 14.67 -8.11 -4.00
CA PRO A 14 16.13 -7.98 -3.96
C PRO A 14 16.55 -7.23 -2.69
N LYS A 15 17.35 -7.91 -1.86
CA LYS A 15 18.12 -7.26 -0.78
C LYS A 15 18.97 -6.17 -1.40
N VAL A 16 18.96 -4.98 -0.80
CA VAL A 16 19.78 -3.84 -1.23
C VAL A 16 21.25 -4.21 -1.05
N ALA A 17 21.91 -4.63 -2.14
CA ALA A 17 23.35 -4.84 -2.16
C ALA A 17 24.04 -3.48 -2.23
N ARG A 18 24.81 -3.14 -1.19
CA ARG A 18 25.79 -2.04 -1.22
C ARG A 18 26.75 -2.27 -2.38
N THR A 19 26.83 -1.33 -3.30
CA THR A 19 27.78 -1.32 -4.41
C THR A 19 29.21 -1.20 -3.88
N LEU A 20 29.95 -2.31 -3.90
CA LEU A 20 31.42 -2.31 -3.84
C LEU A 20 31.96 -2.19 -5.27
N GLY A 21 33.01 -1.39 -5.43
CA GLY A 21 33.49 -0.84 -6.69
C GLY A 21 33.83 -1.85 -7.79
N LEU A 22 33.55 -1.47 -9.04
CA LEU A 22 34.06 -2.13 -10.23
C LEU A 22 35.57 -1.85 -10.37
N GLU A 23 36.41 -2.85 -10.16
CA GLU A 23 37.73 -2.89 -10.80
C GLU A 23 37.61 -3.45 -12.23
N ARG A 24 38.20 -2.72 -13.19
CA ARG A 24 38.30 -3.13 -14.60
C ARG A 24 39.33 -4.24 -14.74
N ALA A 25 38.90 -5.44 -15.10
CA ALA A 25 39.81 -6.49 -15.57
C ALA A 25 40.29 -6.15 -16.99
N ARG A 26 41.59 -5.85 -17.13
CA ARG A 26 42.32 -5.72 -18.39
C ARG A 26 42.68 -7.13 -18.86
N VAL A 27 42.15 -7.58 -20.00
CA VAL A 27 42.58 -8.82 -20.65
C VAL A 27 43.70 -8.46 -21.64
N GLU A 28 44.93 -8.84 -21.30
CA GLU A 28 46.07 -8.82 -22.23
C GLU A 28 46.03 -10.09 -23.08
N SER A 29 45.90 -9.94 -24.41
CA SER A 29 46.12 -11.04 -25.35
C SER A 29 47.56 -11.00 -25.84
N ALA A 30 48.38 -11.96 -25.43
CA ALA A 30 49.67 -12.24 -26.05
C ALA A 30 49.52 -13.41 -27.03
N VAL A 31 49.90 -13.22 -28.29
CA VAL A 31 50.24 -14.34 -29.19
C VAL A 31 51.54 -13.97 -29.91
N SER A 32 52.55 -14.81 -29.70
CA SER A 32 53.89 -14.75 -30.28
C SER A 32 53.87 -15.27 -31.71
N ASP A 33 54.43 -14.49 -32.63
CA ASP A 33 54.48 -14.79 -34.06
C ASP A 33 55.88 -15.28 -34.47
N LYS A 34 55.98 -16.50 -34.98
CA LYS A 34 57.12 -16.96 -35.79
C LYS A 34 56.65 -17.92 -36.88
N LYS A 35 56.78 -17.43 -38.11
CA LYS A 35 56.72 -18.13 -39.41
C LYS A 35 55.30 -18.45 -39.87
N GLY A 36 54.90 -17.69 -40.89
CA GLY A 36 53.57 -17.71 -41.47
C GLY A 36 53.16 -19.07 -42.00
N HIS A 37 51.87 -19.32 -41.90
CA HIS A 37 50.98 -19.96 -42.87
C HIS A 37 49.57 -19.44 -42.54
N VAL A 38 48.86 -18.92 -43.54
CA VAL A 38 47.45 -18.56 -43.42
C VAL A 38 46.65 -19.85 -43.22
N ILE A 39 45.98 -20.00 -42.07
CA ILE A 39 44.98 -21.05 -41.88
C ILE A 39 43.67 -20.39 -41.46
N THR A 40 42.73 -20.56 -42.38
CA THR A 40 41.29 -20.35 -42.36
C THR A 40 40.59 -20.64 -41.02
N SER A 41 39.77 -19.67 -40.61
CA SER A 41 38.44 -19.80 -39.97
C SER A 41 38.01 -21.19 -39.49
N ILE A 42 37.56 -21.30 -38.22
CA ILE A 42 36.35 -22.02 -37.76
C ILE A 42 36.16 -21.82 -36.24
N ALA A 43 34.89 -21.80 -35.82
CA ALA A 43 34.35 -21.90 -34.46
C ALA A 43 33.97 -20.59 -33.73
N LEU A 44 33.07 -19.81 -34.33
CA LEU A 44 32.06 -19.10 -33.54
C LEU A 44 30.91 -20.08 -33.27
N ALA A 45 31.05 -20.92 -32.25
CA ALA A 45 30.00 -21.86 -31.87
C ALA A 45 29.83 -21.89 -30.35
N THR A 46 28.60 -21.56 -29.96
CA THR A 46 27.89 -22.06 -28.77
C THR A 46 28.40 -21.61 -27.40
N ALA A 47 27.96 -20.42 -27.02
CA ALA A 47 27.58 -20.15 -25.63
C ALA A 47 26.22 -19.44 -25.57
N PHE A 48 25.20 -20.02 -26.22
CA PHE A 48 23.82 -19.71 -25.83
C PHE A 48 23.51 -20.59 -24.63
N ALA A 49 23.97 -20.14 -23.46
CA ALA A 49 23.56 -20.73 -22.21
C ALA A 49 22.04 -20.65 -22.15
N LEU A 50 21.39 -21.82 -22.05
CA LEU A 50 20.03 -21.97 -21.57
C LEU A 50 20.01 -21.50 -20.10
N SER A 51 20.16 -20.19 -19.87
CA SER A 51 19.58 -19.59 -18.67
C SER A 51 18.09 -19.60 -18.92
N GLY A 52 17.42 -20.67 -18.47
CA GLY A 52 15.99 -20.63 -18.19
C GLY A 52 15.77 -19.55 -17.14
N ALA A 53 15.73 -18.29 -17.56
CA ALA A 53 15.21 -17.21 -16.75
C ALA A 53 13.75 -17.59 -16.51
N PRO A 54 13.30 -17.75 -15.25
CA PRO A 54 11.89 -17.91 -15.02
C PRO A 54 11.24 -16.63 -15.54
N ALA A 55 10.31 -16.78 -16.49
CA ALA A 55 9.46 -15.71 -16.97
C ALA A 55 8.46 -15.34 -15.86
N HIS A 56 8.97 -14.83 -14.74
CA HIS A 56 8.18 -14.03 -13.83
C HIS A 56 8.32 -12.60 -14.35
N ALA A 57 7.19 -12.04 -14.79
CA ALA A 57 7.12 -10.65 -15.15
C ALA A 57 7.43 -9.82 -13.89
N GLU A 58 8.69 -9.41 -13.70
CA GLU A 58 9.09 -8.41 -12.70
C GLU A 58 8.64 -7.01 -13.19
N LEU A 59 7.33 -6.82 -13.37
CA LEU A 59 6.74 -5.59 -13.90
C LEU A 59 7.01 -4.37 -12.99
N ASN A 60 7.39 -4.58 -11.73
CA ASN A 60 7.46 -3.51 -10.73
C ASN A 60 8.89 -3.20 -10.24
N ARG A 61 9.94 -3.91 -10.70
CA ARG A 61 11.29 -3.72 -10.14
C ARG A 61 11.89 -2.35 -10.44
N ALA A 62 11.58 -1.79 -11.62
CA ALA A 62 12.03 -0.45 -12.02
C ALA A 62 11.15 0.68 -11.46
N GLU A 63 9.95 0.36 -10.97
CA GLU A 63 9.02 1.32 -10.36
C GLU A 63 9.17 1.35 -8.82
N ALA A 64 9.56 0.24 -8.20
CA ALA A 64 9.76 0.16 -6.74
C ALA A 64 10.80 1.15 -6.19
N ASN A 65 11.80 1.52 -7.00
CA ASN A 65 12.83 2.51 -6.66
C ASN A 65 12.49 3.93 -7.12
N ARG A 66 11.45 4.12 -7.93
CA ARG A 66 10.94 5.46 -8.24
C ARG A 66 10.03 5.85 -7.08
N GLY A 67 10.32 6.98 -6.44
CA GLY A 67 9.32 7.64 -5.60
C GLY A 67 8.05 7.82 -6.44
N GLY A 68 6.87 7.81 -5.80
CA GLY A 68 5.61 7.92 -6.52
C GLY A 68 5.57 9.15 -7.42
N GLU A 69 4.60 9.19 -8.32
CA GLU A 69 4.40 10.19 -9.40
C GLU A 69 4.63 11.67 -9.01
N PHE A 70 4.62 12.00 -7.71
CA PHE A 70 4.82 13.35 -7.17
C PHE A 70 5.97 13.50 -6.15
N ASN A 71 6.90 12.55 -6.03
CA ASN A 71 7.98 12.56 -5.03
C ASN A 71 7.51 12.73 -3.57
N ARG A 72 6.24 12.41 -3.27
CA ARG A 72 5.67 12.42 -1.92
C ARG A 72 5.54 10.97 -1.44
N GLY A 73 6.45 10.54 -0.57
CA GLY A 73 6.44 9.18 -0.01
C GLY A 73 7.23 8.15 -0.81
N SER A 74 7.58 7.04 -0.15
CA SER A 74 8.11 5.87 -0.86
C SER A 74 6.92 5.11 -1.44
N ALA A 75 6.55 5.35 -2.69
CA ALA A 75 5.49 4.60 -3.37
C ALA A 75 5.95 3.19 -3.72
N LYS A 76 6.36 2.43 -2.70
CA LYS A 76 6.83 1.06 -2.83
C LYS A 76 5.66 0.19 -3.29
N GLN A 77 5.96 -0.76 -4.18
CA GLN A 77 4.97 -1.64 -4.78
C GLN A 77 5.09 -3.03 -4.14
N PHE A 78 4.07 -3.41 -3.37
CA PHE A 78 3.89 -4.71 -2.70
C PHE A 78 2.59 -5.41 -3.13
N GLY A 79 1.91 -4.93 -4.17
CA GLY A 79 0.65 -5.50 -4.62
C GLY A 79 0.79 -6.98 -4.99
N GLY A 80 -0.01 -7.85 -4.35
CA GLY A 80 0.04 -9.30 -4.54
C GLY A 80 1.27 -10.01 -3.96
N TYR A 81 2.08 -9.33 -3.13
CA TYR A 81 3.29 -9.93 -2.54
C TYR A 81 2.95 -10.88 -1.38
N ASP A 82 3.80 -11.88 -1.18
CA ASP A 82 3.82 -12.71 0.03
C ASP A 82 4.73 -12.05 1.08
N LEU A 83 4.10 -11.44 2.08
CA LEU A 83 4.73 -10.75 3.21
C LEU A 83 4.39 -11.45 4.53
N VAL A 84 4.06 -12.73 4.49
CA VAL A 84 3.67 -13.50 5.68
C VAL A 84 4.80 -13.49 6.71
N LYS A 85 4.48 -13.05 7.94
CA LYS A 85 5.41 -12.94 9.09
C LYS A 85 6.60 -11.98 8.86
N VAL A 86 6.56 -11.15 7.83
CA VAL A 86 7.63 -10.20 7.53
C VAL A 86 7.55 -8.98 8.44
N ASP A 87 8.69 -8.53 8.94
CA ASP A 87 8.83 -7.24 9.62
C ASP A 87 9.09 -6.15 8.58
N ILE A 88 8.00 -5.69 7.95
CA ILE A 88 8.04 -4.78 6.80
C ILE A 88 8.66 -3.44 7.22
N ALA A 89 8.32 -2.94 8.41
CA ALA A 89 8.87 -1.69 8.93
C ALA A 89 10.40 -1.77 9.13
N LYS A 90 10.92 -2.93 9.54
CA LYS A 90 12.36 -3.15 9.69
C LYS A 90 13.06 -3.37 8.35
N GLU A 91 12.44 -4.11 7.43
CA GLU A 91 13.07 -4.49 6.17
C GLU A 91 13.05 -3.37 5.13
N TYR A 92 11.95 -2.62 5.03
CA TYR A 92 11.75 -1.60 4.00
C TYR A 92 11.77 -0.18 4.54
N GLY A 93 11.88 -0.01 5.86
CA GLY A 93 11.78 1.26 6.56
C GLY A 93 10.36 1.60 6.98
N LYS A 94 10.24 2.60 7.86
CA LYS A 94 8.95 3.05 8.40
C LYS A 94 8.22 4.05 7.51
N ASP A 95 8.90 4.80 6.65
CA ASP A 95 8.22 5.63 5.66
C ASP A 95 7.73 4.71 4.54
N LEU A 96 6.40 4.50 4.50
CA LEU A 96 5.68 3.68 3.54
C LEU A 96 4.49 4.47 2.95
N ARG A 97 4.58 5.81 2.96
CA ARG A 97 3.54 6.70 2.44
C ARG A 97 3.25 6.39 0.97
N LEU A 98 1.98 6.36 0.61
CA LEU A 98 1.50 6.03 -0.73
C LEU A 98 1.97 4.66 -1.27
N SER A 99 2.47 3.76 -0.41
CA SER A 99 2.83 2.40 -0.84
C SER A 99 1.59 1.61 -1.23
N ASN A 100 1.77 0.66 -2.15
CA ASN A 100 0.70 -0.18 -2.66
C ASN A 100 0.85 -1.62 -2.15
N PHE A 101 -0.03 -2.05 -1.27
CA PHE A 101 -0.20 -3.41 -0.76
C PHE A 101 -1.47 -4.08 -1.29
N THR A 102 -2.03 -3.59 -2.41
CA THR A 102 -3.29 -4.12 -2.95
C THR A 102 -3.19 -5.62 -3.20
N GLY A 103 -4.05 -6.42 -2.56
CA GLY A 103 -4.05 -7.87 -2.67
C GLY A 103 -2.83 -8.58 -2.07
N ALA A 104 -1.99 -7.90 -1.28
CA ALA A 104 -0.86 -8.52 -0.61
C ALA A 104 -1.31 -9.51 0.48
N ASP A 105 -0.54 -10.57 0.66
CA ASP A 105 -0.69 -11.50 1.78
C ASP A 105 0.25 -11.06 2.91
N MET A 106 -0.33 -10.53 3.99
CA MET A 106 0.38 -9.95 5.12
C MET A 106 0.01 -10.63 6.43
N ARG A 107 -0.35 -11.93 6.39
CA ARG A 107 -0.66 -12.71 7.60
C ARG A 107 0.50 -12.60 8.60
N PHE A 108 0.21 -12.14 9.82
CA PHE A 108 1.20 -11.96 10.90
C PHE A 108 2.35 -10.98 10.59
N ALA A 109 2.21 -10.11 9.57
CA ALA A 109 3.23 -9.12 9.24
C ALA A 109 3.33 -8.03 10.32
N LYS A 110 4.45 -7.30 10.37
CA LYS A 110 4.68 -6.22 11.34
C LYS A 110 4.97 -4.89 10.64
N LEU A 111 4.17 -3.89 10.99
CA LEU A 111 4.18 -2.52 10.47
C LEU A 111 4.18 -1.50 11.63
N ARG A 112 4.77 -1.86 12.77
CA ARG A 112 4.77 -1.04 14.00
C ARG A 112 5.39 0.33 13.78
N GLY A 113 4.63 1.37 14.09
CA GLY A 113 5.04 2.77 13.92
C GLY A 113 5.34 3.15 12.48
N ALA A 114 4.81 2.42 11.50
CA ALA A 114 4.97 2.76 10.09
C ALA A 114 4.10 3.98 9.73
N ASN A 115 4.63 4.84 8.87
CA ASN A 115 3.90 5.90 8.23
C ASN A 115 3.34 5.39 6.90
N LEU A 116 2.07 5.01 6.92
CA LEU A 116 1.28 4.45 5.83
C LEU A 116 0.27 5.47 5.30
N ARG A 117 0.50 6.78 5.50
CA ARG A 117 -0.43 7.82 5.04
C ARG A 117 -0.69 7.70 3.54
N GLY A 118 -1.96 7.63 3.17
CA GLY A 118 -2.42 7.46 1.80
C GLY A 118 -2.02 6.14 1.13
N ALA A 119 -1.63 5.10 1.89
CA ALA A 119 -1.28 3.81 1.31
C ALA A 119 -2.51 3.09 0.71
N TYR A 120 -2.28 2.37 -0.37
CA TYR A 120 -3.28 1.54 -1.05
C TYR A 120 -3.17 0.12 -0.52
N MET A 121 -4.14 -0.31 0.28
CA MET A 121 -4.15 -1.58 1.00
C MET A 121 -5.42 -2.39 0.69
N MET A 122 -6.09 -2.10 -0.44
CA MET A 122 -7.36 -2.74 -0.80
C MET A 122 -7.19 -4.25 -1.01
N LYS A 123 -8.17 -5.05 -0.60
CA LYS A 123 -8.21 -6.51 -0.81
C LYS A 123 -7.04 -7.31 -0.24
N MET A 124 -6.26 -6.73 0.68
CA MET A 124 -5.17 -7.46 1.31
C MET A 124 -5.69 -8.55 2.26
N VAL A 125 -4.88 -9.59 2.46
CA VAL A 125 -5.14 -10.65 3.44
C VAL A 125 -4.17 -10.46 4.59
N ALA A 126 -4.61 -9.81 5.67
CA ALA A 126 -3.76 -9.38 6.77
C ALA A 126 -4.34 -9.75 8.16
N PRO A 127 -4.75 -11.01 8.41
CA PRO A 127 -5.12 -11.40 9.76
C PRO A 127 -3.90 -11.37 10.69
N GLU A 128 -4.14 -10.97 11.94
CA GLU A 128 -3.14 -10.85 13.00
C GLU A 128 -1.91 -9.99 12.62
N VAL A 129 -2.08 -9.07 11.66
CA VAL A 129 -1.07 -8.07 11.33
C VAL A 129 -0.91 -7.06 12.46
N ASP A 130 0.31 -6.61 12.68
CA ASP A 130 0.62 -5.65 13.73
C ASP A 130 0.85 -4.25 13.18
N PHE A 131 -0.16 -3.38 13.35
CA PHE A 131 -0.14 -1.96 13.01
C PHE A 131 0.03 -1.06 14.25
N THR A 132 0.59 -1.56 15.35
CA THR A 132 0.71 -0.78 16.60
C THR A 132 1.42 0.55 16.36
N GLY A 133 0.77 1.66 16.71
CA GLY A 133 1.26 3.03 16.54
C GLY A 133 1.47 3.47 15.09
N ALA A 134 0.94 2.73 14.10
CA ALA A 134 1.05 3.11 12.70
C ALA A 134 0.13 4.30 12.37
N ASP A 135 0.59 5.19 11.48
CA ASP A 135 -0.24 6.24 10.91
C ASP A 135 -0.73 5.83 9.54
N MET A 136 -2.01 5.54 9.44
CA MET A 136 -2.73 5.11 8.23
C MET A 136 -3.75 6.17 7.80
N SER A 137 -3.50 7.45 8.13
CA SER A 137 -4.39 8.53 7.71
C SER A 137 -4.54 8.53 6.18
N ASP A 138 -5.77 8.69 5.69
CA ASP A 138 -6.11 8.68 4.27
C ASP A 138 -5.83 7.36 3.52
N ALA A 139 -5.55 6.25 4.22
CA ALA A 139 -5.31 4.97 3.58
C ALA A 139 -6.60 4.32 3.04
N LEU A 140 -6.47 3.56 1.94
CA LEU A 140 -7.56 2.81 1.33
C LEU A 140 -7.42 1.33 1.67
N MET A 141 -8.31 0.81 2.51
CA MET A 141 -8.25 -0.56 3.02
C MET A 141 -9.53 -1.34 2.70
N ASP A 142 -10.33 -0.93 1.70
CA ASP A 142 -11.60 -1.59 1.38
C ASP A 142 -11.43 -3.06 1.00
N ARG A 143 -12.43 -3.87 1.37
CA ARG A 143 -12.50 -5.32 1.10
C ARG A 143 -11.30 -6.11 1.65
N SER A 144 -10.68 -5.64 2.73
CA SER A 144 -9.53 -6.31 3.35
C SER A 144 -9.93 -7.32 4.42
N VAL A 145 -9.09 -8.32 4.64
CA VAL A 145 -9.23 -9.28 5.76
C VAL A 145 -8.27 -8.88 6.87
N LEU A 146 -8.82 -8.38 7.98
CA LEU A 146 -8.11 -7.79 9.12
C LEU A 146 -8.46 -8.51 10.44
N VAL A 147 -8.81 -9.79 10.37
CA VAL A 147 -9.23 -10.58 11.52
C VAL A 147 -8.10 -10.65 12.56
N GLY A 148 -8.36 -10.21 13.78
CA GLY A 148 -7.36 -10.17 14.85
C GLY A 148 -6.23 -9.16 14.64
N ALA A 149 -6.35 -8.24 13.67
CA ALA A 149 -5.33 -7.22 13.43
C ALA A 149 -5.19 -6.29 14.64
N ASN A 150 -3.96 -5.89 14.94
CA ASN A 150 -3.65 -5.01 16.08
C ASN A 150 -3.47 -3.57 15.61
N PHE A 151 -4.41 -2.70 16.00
CA PHE A 151 -4.42 -1.26 15.73
C PHE A 151 -4.15 -0.43 16.99
N THR A 152 -3.54 -1.01 18.03
CA THR A 152 -3.26 -0.28 19.28
C THR A 152 -2.47 0.99 19.00
N ASP A 153 -2.93 2.13 19.52
CA ASP A 153 -2.35 3.47 19.32
C ASP A 153 -2.29 3.94 17.84
N ALA A 154 -2.91 3.23 16.89
CA ALA A 154 -2.86 3.59 15.48
C ALA A 154 -3.73 4.81 15.16
N VAL A 155 -3.31 5.59 14.16
CA VAL A 155 -4.08 6.73 13.63
C VAL A 155 -4.72 6.32 12.30
N LEU A 156 -6.05 6.22 12.26
CA LEU A 156 -6.84 5.79 11.11
C LEU A 156 -7.75 6.92 10.58
N ASN A 157 -7.26 8.16 10.63
CA ASN A 157 -8.05 9.32 10.24
C ASN A 157 -8.40 9.27 8.75
N ARG A 158 -9.69 9.42 8.42
CA ARG A 158 -10.21 9.34 7.03
C ARG A 158 -9.86 8.04 6.30
N VAL A 159 -9.60 6.94 7.02
CA VAL A 159 -9.37 5.63 6.40
C VAL A 159 -10.65 5.12 5.75
N VAL A 160 -10.52 4.39 4.64
CA VAL A 160 -11.64 3.67 4.02
C VAL A 160 -11.55 2.19 4.35
N LEU A 161 -12.48 1.67 5.13
CA LEU A 161 -12.54 0.28 5.60
C LEU A 161 -13.84 -0.43 5.20
N THR A 162 -14.55 0.08 4.19
CA THR A 162 -15.81 -0.50 3.71
C THR A 162 -15.64 -1.94 3.23
N SER A 163 -16.63 -2.79 3.53
CA SER A 163 -16.61 -4.23 3.19
C SER A 163 -15.39 -5.00 3.73
N SER A 164 -14.74 -4.52 4.78
CA SER A 164 -13.56 -5.17 5.38
C SER A 164 -13.94 -5.96 6.61
N ASP A 165 -13.31 -7.13 6.79
CA ASP A 165 -13.52 -7.98 7.95
C ASP A 165 -12.54 -7.61 9.07
N MET A 166 -13.04 -6.95 10.12
CA MET A 166 -12.28 -6.54 11.30
C MET A 166 -12.67 -7.35 12.55
N LYS A 167 -13.15 -8.59 12.37
CA LYS A 167 -13.50 -9.45 13.51
C LYS A 167 -12.30 -9.60 14.46
N ASP A 168 -12.55 -9.49 15.76
CA ASP A 168 -11.55 -9.64 16.82
C ASP A 168 -10.35 -8.65 16.72
N ALA A 169 -10.48 -7.57 15.94
CA ALA A 169 -9.44 -6.55 15.85
C ALA A 169 -9.25 -5.83 17.20
N ILE A 170 -7.98 -5.57 17.54
CA ILE A 170 -7.59 -4.85 18.76
C ILE A 170 -7.49 -3.36 18.41
N ILE A 171 -8.27 -2.52 19.08
CA ILE A 171 -8.42 -1.10 18.74
C ILE A 171 -8.25 -0.16 19.94
N GLU A 172 -7.52 -0.61 20.97
CA GLU A 172 -7.24 0.21 22.14
C GLU A 172 -6.47 1.48 21.71
N ASN A 173 -6.92 2.65 22.15
CA ASN A 173 -6.33 3.95 21.79
C ASN A 173 -6.29 4.27 20.29
N ALA A 174 -6.99 3.53 19.42
CA ALA A 174 -7.01 3.81 17.99
C ALA A 174 -7.89 5.03 17.65
N ASP A 175 -7.41 5.91 16.77
CA ASP A 175 -8.18 7.07 16.31
C ASP A 175 -8.85 6.76 14.96
N PHE A 176 -10.18 6.78 14.94
CA PHE A 176 -11.01 6.54 13.75
C PHE A 176 -11.69 7.81 13.21
N THR A 177 -11.13 8.99 13.47
CA THR A 177 -11.78 10.26 13.11
C THR A 177 -12.04 10.31 11.61
N ASP A 178 -13.31 10.52 11.24
CA ASP A 178 -13.80 10.52 9.85
C ASP A 178 -13.54 9.22 9.06
N ALA A 179 -13.29 8.10 9.74
CA ALA A 179 -13.15 6.80 9.09
C ALA A 179 -14.47 6.34 8.45
N LEU A 180 -14.39 5.75 7.25
CA LEU A 180 -15.53 5.17 6.56
C LEU A 180 -15.61 3.66 6.86
N LEU A 181 -16.57 3.29 7.69
CA LEU A 181 -16.80 1.92 8.17
C LEU A 181 -18.22 1.46 7.81
N ASP A 182 -18.41 0.15 7.65
CA ASP A 182 -19.76 -0.40 7.56
C ASP A 182 -20.46 -0.26 8.93
N PRO A 183 -21.77 0.07 8.98
CA PRO A 183 -22.48 0.28 10.25
C PRO A 183 -22.39 -0.91 11.22
N LYS A 184 -22.37 -2.14 10.70
CA LYS A 184 -22.21 -3.36 11.49
C LYS A 184 -20.82 -3.46 12.12
N THR A 185 -19.78 -3.12 11.36
CA THR A 185 -18.39 -3.12 11.84
C THR A 185 -18.20 -2.05 12.90
N GLN A 186 -18.69 -0.82 12.66
CA GLN A 186 -18.67 0.25 13.65
C GLN A 186 -19.35 -0.18 14.97
N GLN A 187 -20.55 -0.76 14.89
CA GLN A 187 -21.26 -1.24 16.08
C GLN A 187 -20.50 -2.35 16.83
N ALA A 188 -19.84 -3.26 16.11
CA ALA A 188 -19.03 -4.32 16.71
C ALA A 188 -17.80 -3.73 17.43
N LEU A 189 -17.06 -2.83 16.77
CA LEU A 189 -15.91 -2.14 17.34
C LEU A 189 -16.30 -1.32 18.57
N CYS A 190 -17.47 -0.68 18.58
CA CYS A 190 -17.95 0.08 19.74
C CYS A 190 -18.13 -0.75 21.03
N LYS A 191 -18.20 -2.08 20.94
CA LYS A 191 -18.27 -2.97 22.11
C LYS A 191 -16.92 -3.13 22.80
N THR A 192 -15.83 -3.08 22.04
CA THR A 192 -14.45 -3.28 22.52
C THR A 192 -13.64 -1.98 22.57
N ALA A 193 -14.14 -0.90 21.98
CA ALA A 193 -13.48 0.40 21.95
C ALA A 193 -13.25 0.99 23.35
N SER A 194 -11.98 1.25 23.66
CA SER A 194 -11.50 1.84 24.90
C SER A 194 -10.29 2.75 24.65
N GLY A 195 -9.97 3.60 25.63
CA GLY A 195 -8.75 4.38 25.62
C GLY A 195 -8.81 5.70 24.85
N LYS A 196 -7.64 6.33 24.73
CA LYS A 196 -7.40 7.64 24.12
C LYS A 196 -6.08 7.59 23.37
N ASN A 197 -6.09 7.97 22.10
CA ASN A 197 -4.89 7.96 21.28
C ASN A 197 -3.83 8.91 21.86
N PRO A 198 -2.59 8.46 22.10
CA PRO A 198 -1.54 9.28 22.68
C PRO A 198 -1.04 10.40 21.73
N GLU A 199 -1.13 10.20 20.41
CA GLU A 199 -0.67 11.15 19.40
C GLU A 199 -1.72 12.23 19.11
N THR A 200 -2.98 11.84 18.91
CA THR A 200 -4.05 12.79 18.54
C THR A 200 -4.82 13.32 19.74
N GLY A 201 -4.78 12.63 20.87
CA GLY A 201 -5.56 12.97 22.06
C GLY A 201 -7.07 12.74 21.89
N VAL A 202 -7.52 12.01 20.87
CA VAL A 202 -8.93 11.68 20.67
C VAL A 202 -9.26 10.36 21.35
N ALA A 203 -10.42 10.28 22.01
CA ALA A 203 -10.89 9.02 22.60
C ALA A 203 -11.43 8.08 21.51
N THR A 204 -11.03 6.82 21.51
CA THR A 204 -11.41 5.82 20.47
C THR A 204 -12.91 5.71 20.29
N ARG A 205 -13.67 5.74 21.40
CA ARG A 205 -15.14 5.67 21.37
C ARG A 205 -15.78 6.90 20.73
N VAL A 206 -15.15 8.06 20.87
CA VAL A 206 -15.61 9.34 20.31
C VAL A 206 -15.32 9.37 18.81
N SER A 207 -14.10 9.02 18.40
CA SER A 207 -13.74 8.95 16.98
C SER A 207 -14.58 7.92 16.21
N LEU A 208 -14.92 6.79 16.84
CA LEU A 208 -15.82 5.79 16.27
C LEU A 208 -17.31 6.20 16.28
N GLY A 209 -17.69 7.32 16.92
CA GLY A 209 -19.09 7.73 17.00
C GLY A 209 -19.98 6.77 17.80
N CYS A 210 -19.45 6.12 18.84
CA CYS A 210 -20.17 5.09 19.61
C CYS A 210 -21.29 5.61 20.51
N SER A 211 -21.45 6.92 20.65
CA SER A 211 -22.55 7.53 21.41
C SER A 211 -23.88 7.33 20.67
N GLY A 212 -24.86 6.69 21.31
CA GLY A 212 -26.17 6.35 20.76
C GLY A 212 -27.08 7.53 20.34
N GLY A 213 -26.55 8.75 20.21
CA GLY A 213 -27.21 9.83 19.49
C GLY A 213 -26.85 9.69 18.02
N ARG A 214 -27.83 9.33 17.18
CA ARG A 214 -27.79 9.25 15.71
C ARG A 214 -26.39 9.50 15.16
N ALA A 215 -25.66 8.40 14.90
CA ALA A 215 -24.39 8.45 14.19
C ALA A 215 -24.54 9.48 13.07
N ARG A 216 -23.69 10.52 13.07
CA ARG A 216 -23.46 11.29 11.87
C ARG A 216 -22.79 10.31 10.92
N VAL A 217 -23.59 9.46 10.28
CA VAL A 217 -23.22 8.81 9.03
C VAL A 217 -22.60 9.94 8.24
N SER A 218 -21.34 9.76 7.86
CA SER A 218 -20.67 10.64 6.93
C SER A 218 -21.50 10.61 5.65
N SER A 219 -22.50 11.50 5.59
CA SER A 219 -23.26 11.75 4.39
C SER A 219 -22.22 12.03 3.31
N PRO A 220 -22.23 11.26 2.21
CA PRO A 220 -21.35 11.53 1.09
C PRO A 220 -21.54 12.99 0.71
N SER A 221 -20.48 13.79 0.83
CA SER A 221 -20.45 15.23 0.51
C SER A 221 -21.67 16.03 0.96
N ARG A 222 -21.49 16.86 1.99
CA ARG A 222 -22.43 17.91 2.41
C ARG A 222 -22.69 19.00 1.34
N TYR A 223 -22.32 18.78 0.08
CA TYR A 223 -22.55 19.68 -1.05
C TYR A 223 -23.92 19.48 -1.73
N MET A 224 -24.74 18.51 -1.29
CA MET A 224 -25.99 18.16 -2.00
C MET A 224 -27.27 18.20 -1.17
N THR A 225 -27.22 18.39 0.15
CA THR A 225 -28.43 18.25 1.01
C THR A 225 -28.52 19.28 2.14
N ASP A 226 -28.17 20.53 1.90
CA ASP A 226 -28.67 21.60 2.75
C ASP A 226 -30.10 21.93 2.30
N ASP A 227 -31.09 21.20 2.81
CA ASP A 227 -32.52 21.57 2.66
C ASP A 227 -32.85 22.88 3.39
N GLU A 228 -31.91 23.42 4.18
CA GLU A 228 -32.01 24.73 4.86
C GLU A 228 -31.14 25.83 4.24
N ALA A 229 -30.33 25.54 3.22
CA ALA A 229 -29.70 26.61 2.45
C ALA A 229 -30.71 27.12 1.42
N GLU A 230 -31.11 28.39 1.56
CA GLU A 230 -31.94 29.08 0.58
C GLU A 230 -31.31 28.91 -0.80
N LYS A 231 -31.94 28.07 -1.65
CA LYS A 231 -31.44 27.81 -3.01
C LYS A 231 -31.20 29.17 -3.67
N PRO A 232 -29.98 29.47 -4.16
CA PRO A 232 -29.76 30.72 -4.86
C PRO A 232 -30.76 30.76 -6.02
N LYS A 233 -31.60 31.79 -6.04
CA LYS A 233 -32.57 31.99 -7.11
C LYS A 233 -31.77 32.01 -8.41
N ALA A 234 -31.96 30.99 -9.23
CA ALA A 234 -31.38 30.93 -10.56
C ALA A 234 -32.11 31.96 -11.43
N GLU A 235 -31.74 33.23 -11.28
CA GLU A 235 -32.13 34.26 -12.22
C GLU A 235 -31.23 34.14 -13.44
N PHE A 236 -31.84 33.77 -14.57
CA PHE A 236 -31.13 33.63 -15.83
C PHE A 236 -30.72 35.02 -16.33
N ASP A 237 -29.46 35.38 -16.07
CA ASP A 237 -28.86 36.59 -16.60
C ASP A 237 -28.36 36.34 -18.04
N SER A 238 -29.18 36.73 -19.02
CA SER A 238 -28.85 36.65 -20.44
C SER A 238 -27.67 37.54 -20.84
N SER A 239 -27.33 38.55 -20.03
CA SER A 239 -26.22 39.48 -20.32
C SER A 239 -24.85 38.83 -20.15
N ARG A 240 -24.75 37.77 -19.33
CA ARG A 240 -23.50 36.96 -19.19
C ARG A 240 -23.13 36.17 -20.44
N PHE A 241 -24.05 35.97 -21.38
CA PHE A 241 -23.82 35.21 -22.60
C PHE A 241 -23.76 36.10 -23.86
N SER A 242 -23.80 37.42 -23.70
CA SER A 242 -23.78 38.39 -24.81
C SER A 242 -22.39 38.67 -25.41
N MET A 243 -21.43 37.75 -25.31
CA MET A 243 -20.12 37.91 -26.00
C MET A 243 -20.12 37.44 -27.46
N TYR A 244 -21.24 36.93 -27.97
CA TYR A 244 -21.40 36.60 -29.39
C TYR A 244 -22.74 37.08 -29.93
N SER A 245 -22.87 38.40 -30.14
CA SER A 245 -23.85 38.94 -31.08
C SER A 245 -23.14 39.80 -32.12
N SER A 246 -22.95 39.19 -33.30
CA SER A 246 -22.88 39.79 -34.64
C SER A 246 -22.00 41.02 -34.87
N GLN A 247 -20.88 40.81 -35.58
CA GLN A 247 -20.68 41.42 -36.91
C GLN A 247 -20.47 40.30 -37.93
#